data_AF-X1TIJ2-F1
#
_entry.id   AF-X1TIJ2-F1
#
_cell.length_a   1.000
_cell.length_b   1.000
_cell.length_c   1.000
_cell.angle_alpha   90.00
_cell.angle_beta   90.00
_cell.angle_gamma   90.00
#
_symmetry.space_group_name_H-M   'P 1'
#
loop_
_entity.id
_entity.type
_entity.pdbx_description
1 polymer ?
#
loop_
_entity_poly.entity_id
_entity_poly.type
_entity_poly.pdbx_seq_one_letter_code
_entity_poly.pdbx_strand_id
1 'polypeptide(L)'
;MVDKVMALAILFSNVKTHRKKDFRKTAEATRYLRESERMSYAEIGRAVGADGWTISQFDKLYDLPESVWKHIESGEIKLDKGYLISRMGKEVQTELGDALSDLNTKEARAMV
;
A
#
# COMPACT_ATOMS: atom_id res chain seq x y z
N MET A 1 -16.34 -10.30 4.61
CA MET A 1 -16.25 -10.57 3.16
C MET A 1 -16.24 -9.22 2.49
N VAL A 2 -15.18 -8.84 1.77
CA VAL A 2 -15.17 -7.60 0.99
C VAL A 2 -15.98 -7.87 -0.28
N ASP A 3 -17.08 -7.17 -0.47
CA ASP A 3 -17.80 -7.16 -1.74
C ASP A 3 -17.36 -5.96 -2.60
N LYS A 4 -17.74 -5.98 -3.87
CA LYS A 4 -17.41 -4.93 -4.85
C LYS A 4 -17.75 -3.52 -4.37
N VAL A 5 -18.90 -3.33 -3.73
CA VAL A 5 -19.38 -2.01 -3.28
C VAL A 5 -18.47 -1.50 -2.16
N MET A 6 -18.13 -2.37 -1.21
CA MET A 6 -17.23 -2.02 -0.11
C MET A 6 -15.80 -1.73 -0.60
N ALA A 7 -15.28 -2.51 -1.56
CA ALA A 7 -13.96 -2.26 -2.13
C ALA A 7 -13.87 -0.89 -2.85
N LEU A 8 -14.88 -0.56 -3.66
CA LEU A 8 -14.96 0.75 -4.32
C LEU A 8 -15.10 1.90 -3.31
N ALA A 9 -15.87 1.71 -2.23
CA ALA A 9 -16.03 2.70 -1.17
C ALA A 9 -14.73 2.98 -0.40
N ILE A 10 -13.94 1.94 -0.11
CA ILE A 10 -12.61 2.06 0.51
C ILE A 10 -11.70 2.89 -0.41
N LEU A 11 -11.63 2.54 -1.70
CA LEU A 11 -10.80 3.26 -2.66
C LEU A 11 -11.23 4.72 -2.82
N PHE A 12 -12.53 4.97 -2.99
CA PHE A 12 -13.07 6.32 -3.11
C PHE A 12 -12.72 7.18 -1.89
N SER A 13 -12.88 6.63 -0.69
CA SER A 13 -12.55 7.33 0.56
C SER A 13 -11.05 7.66 0.63
N ASN A 14 -10.17 6.70 0.34
CA ASN A 14 -8.74 6.88 0.51
C ASN A 14 -8.06 7.68 -0.61
N VAL A 15 -8.59 7.62 -1.83
CA VAL A 15 -8.09 8.40 -2.97
C VAL A 15 -8.56 9.85 -2.90
N LYS A 16 -9.84 10.09 -2.61
CA LYS A 16 -10.44 11.43 -2.69
C LYS A 16 -10.42 12.20 -1.37
N THR A 17 -10.63 11.55 -0.22
CA THR A 17 -11.05 12.29 1.00
C THR A 17 -9.93 12.68 1.97
N HIS A 18 -8.68 12.33 1.71
CA HIS A 18 -7.49 12.73 2.49
C HIS A 18 -7.52 12.45 4.02
N ARG A 19 -8.57 11.81 4.55
CA ARG A 19 -8.68 11.45 5.97
C ARG A 19 -8.23 10.01 6.18
N LYS A 20 -7.34 9.80 7.17
CA LYS A 20 -6.79 8.52 7.65
C LYS A 20 -6.73 7.44 6.56
N LYS A 21 -5.75 7.57 5.67
CA LYS A 21 -5.54 6.64 4.56
C LYS A 21 -5.04 5.31 5.11
N ASP A 22 -5.93 4.34 5.21
CA ASP A 22 -5.56 2.95 5.45
C ASP A 22 -5.02 2.37 4.13
N PHE A 23 -3.72 2.53 3.92
CA PHE A 23 -3.06 2.15 2.66
C PHE A 23 -3.09 0.65 2.41
N ARG A 24 -3.05 -0.15 3.48
CA ARG A 24 -3.13 -1.61 3.39
C ARG A 24 -4.50 -2.04 2.89
N LYS A 25 -5.58 -1.54 3.50
CA LYS A 25 -6.94 -1.79 2.99
C LYS A 25 -7.15 -1.26 1.58
N THR A 26 -6.47 -0.17 1.21
CA THR A 26 -6.54 0.38 -0.16
C THR A 26 -5.88 -0.57 -1.16
N ALA A 27 -4.72 -1.14 -0.84
CA ALA A 27 -4.04 -2.12 -1.66
C ALA A 27 -4.87 -3.41 -1.79
N GLU A 28 -5.41 -3.92 -0.67
CA GLU A 28 -6.29 -5.10 -0.63
C GLU A 28 -7.56 -4.90 -1.47
N ALA A 29 -8.25 -3.76 -1.31
CA ALA A 29 -9.44 -3.43 -2.10
C ALA A 29 -9.13 -3.34 -3.59
N THR A 30 -7.97 -2.78 -3.95
CA THR A 30 -7.53 -2.71 -5.35
C THR A 30 -7.30 -4.10 -5.93
N ARG A 31 -6.55 -4.94 -5.22
CA ARG A 31 -6.23 -6.32 -5.61
C ARG A 31 -7.49 -7.16 -5.80
N TYR A 32 -8.44 -7.04 -4.87
CA TYR A 32 -9.73 -7.71 -4.96
C TYR A 32 -10.50 -7.31 -6.24
N LEU A 33 -10.61 -6.01 -6.54
CA LEU A 33 -11.31 -5.54 -7.74
C LEU A 33 -10.61 -5.99 -9.04
N ARG A 34 -9.28 -6.11 -9.01
CA ARG A 34 -8.49 -6.59 -10.14
C ARG A 34 -8.68 -8.09 -10.40
N GLU A 35 -8.54 -8.90 -9.36
CA GLU A 35 -8.47 -10.36 -9.51
C GLU A 35 -9.84 -11.02 -9.46
N SER A 36 -10.69 -10.61 -8.50
CA SER A 36 -12.01 -11.22 -8.30
C SER A 36 -13.06 -10.62 -9.22
N GLU A 37 -13.14 -9.29 -9.27
CA GLU A 37 -14.12 -8.57 -10.11
C GLU A 37 -13.64 -8.38 -11.56
N ARG A 38 -12.40 -8.76 -11.86
CA ARG A 38 -11.76 -8.69 -13.19
C ARG A 38 -11.79 -7.29 -13.82
N MET A 39 -11.90 -6.24 -13.01
CA MET A 39 -11.91 -4.86 -13.50
C MET A 39 -10.49 -4.46 -13.92
N SER A 40 -10.33 -3.70 -15.00
CA SER A 40 -9.07 -3.05 -15.36
C SER A 40 -8.75 -1.87 -14.42
N TYR A 41 -7.48 -1.46 -14.33
CA TYR A 41 -7.12 -0.27 -13.55
C TYR A 41 -7.85 0.99 -14.02
N ALA A 42 -8.10 1.10 -15.34
CA ALA A 42 -8.83 2.23 -15.92
C ALA A 42 -10.30 2.25 -15.49
N GLU A 43 -10.95 1.09 -15.42
CA GLU A 43 -12.34 0.97 -14.95
C GLU A 43 -12.46 1.28 -13.45
N ILE A 44 -11.54 0.76 -12.63
CA ILE A 44 -11.48 1.06 -11.20
C ILE A 44 -11.26 2.56 -10.99
N GLY A 45 -10.29 3.15 -11.70
CA GLY A 45 -9.97 4.57 -11.62
C GLY A 45 -11.18 5.44 -11.97
N ARG A 46 -11.86 5.14 -13.08
CA ARG A 46 -13.07 5.86 -13.50
C ARG A 46 -14.17 5.77 -12.43
N ALA A 47 -14.35 4.62 -11.79
CA ALA A 47 -15.36 4.42 -10.76
C ALA A 47 -15.10 5.25 -9.50
N VAL A 48 -13.84 5.51 -9.15
CA VAL A 48 -13.47 6.23 -7.91
C VAL A 48 -12.95 7.66 -8.14
N GLY A 49 -12.94 8.13 -9.38
CA GLY A 49 -12.47 9.47 -9.74
C GLY A 49 -10.95 9.63 -9.72
N ALA A 50 -10.22 8.59 -10.12
CA ALA A 50 -8.76 8.54 -10.21
C ALA A 50 -8.30 8.08 -11.60
N ASP A 51 -7.05 8.34 -11.96
CA ASP A 51 -6.47 7.69 -13.14
C ASP A 51 -6.07 6.23 -12.85
N GLY A 52 -6.03 5.41 -13.89
CA GLY A 52 -5.66 4.00 -13.76
C GLY A 52 -4.21 3.80 -13.30
N TRP A 53 -3.32 4.78 -13.53
CA TRP A 53 -1.95 4.72 -13.07
C TRP A 53 -1.87 4.77 -11.54
N THR A 54 -2.63 5.66 -10.92
CA THR A 54 -2.77 5.79 -9.47
C THR A 54 -3.30 4.50 -8.85
N ILE A 55 -4.33 3.90 -9.45
CA ILE A 55 -4.84 2.60 -9.01
C ILE A 55 -3.76 1.51 -9.12
N SER A 56 -3.01 1.48 -10.23
CA SER A 56 -1.92 0.51 -10.39
C SER A 56 -0.81 0.65 -9.34
N GLN A 57 -0.59 1.85 -8.79
CA GLN A 57 0.38 2.04 -7.73
C GLN A 57 -0.11 1.41 -6.42
N PHE A 58 -1.39 1.59 -6.06
CA PHE A 58 -1.95 0.94 -4.87
C PHE A 58 -1.91 -0.58 -4.97
N ASP A 59 -2.20 -1.15 -6.14
CA ASP A 59 -2.15 -2.60 -6.34
C ASP A 59 -0.75 -3.19 -6.13
N LYS A 60 0.31 -2.44 -6.49
CA LYS A 60 1.70 -2.85 -6.29
C LYS A 60 2.11 -2.86 -4.81
N LEU A 61 1.48 -2.04 -3.97
CA LEU A 61 1.77 -2.05 -2.53
C LEU A 61 1.31 -3.37 -1.88
N TYR A 62 0.32 -4.04 -2.46
CA TYR A 62 -0.21 -5.31 -1.92
C TYR A 62 0.89 -6.36 -1.73
N ASP A 63 1.86 -6.40 -2.66
CA ASP A 63 2.93 -7.40 -2.69
C ASP A 63 4.14 -7.03 -1.82
N LEU A 64 4.09 -5.92 -1.08
CA LEU A 64 5.18 -5.53 -0.18
C LEU A 64 5.33 -6.52 0.99
N PRO A 65 6.58 -6.80 1.43
CA PRO A 65 6.83 -7.60 2.62
C PRO A 65 6.19 -6.99 3.88
N GLU A 66 5.80 -7.86 4.82
CA GLU A 66 5.18 -7.43 6.09
C GLU A 66 6.09 -6.49 6.89
N SER A 67 7.42 -6.68 6.84
CA SER A 67 8.39 -5.79 7.47
C SER A 67 8.26 -4.36 6.94
N VAL A 68 8.14 -4.19 5.62
CA VAL A 68 7.95 -2.87 4.99
C VAL A 68 6.58 -2.26 5.35
N TRP A 69 5.52 -3.08 5.39
CA TRP A 69 4.19 -2.61 5.80
C TRP A 69 4.18 -2.04 7.22
N LYS A 70 4.85 -2.69 8.17
CA LYS A 70 4.97 -2.20 9.56
C LYS A 70 5.57 -0.80 9.62
N HIS A 71 6.61 -0.54 8.83
CA HIS A 71 7.27 0.78 8.77
C HIS A 71 6.42 1.85 8.06
N ILE A 72 5.59 1.46 7.09
CA ILE A 72 4.63 2.38 6.45
C ILE A 72 3.50 2.73 7.42
N GLU A 73 2.98 1.74 8.15
CA GLU A 73 1.89 1.91 9.12
C GLU A 73 2.32 2.70 10.36
N SER A 74 3.57 2.52 10.83
CA SER A 74 4.14 3.31 11.92
C SER A 74 4.51 4.75 11.51
N GLY A 75 4.51 5.05 10.20
CA GLY A 75 4.81 6.37 9.66
C GLY A 75 6.31 6.69 9.51
N GLU A 76 7.17 5.72 9.79
CA GLU A 76 8.63 5.82 9.61
C GLU A 76 9.01 5.93 8.13
N ILE A 77 8.23 5.27 7.26
CA ILE A 77 8.37 5.34 5.82
C ILE A 77 7.15 6.03 5.24
N LYS A 78 7.38 7.14 4.55
CA LYS A 78 6.35 7.81 3.76
C LYS A 78 5.92 6.92 2.58
N LEU A 79 4.65 7.01 2.19
CA LEU A 79 4.06 6.18 1.14
C LEU A 79 4.78 6.27 -0.22
N ASP A 80 5.30 7.46 -0.57
CA ASP A 80 6.11 7.68 -1.77
C ASP A 80 7.33 6.76 -1.82
N LYS A 81 8.01 6.57 -0.68
CA LYS A 81 9.09 5.59 -0.53
C LYS A 81 8.57 4.15 -0.60
N GLY A 82 7.38 3.87 -0.06
CA GLY A 82 6.71 2.57 -0.23
C GLY A 82 6.50 2.20 -1.71
N TYR A 83 6.07 3.16 -2.54
CA TYR A 83 5.95 2.96 -3.99
C TYR A 83 7.28 2.77 -4.71
N LEU A 84 8.37 3.37 -4.20
CA LEU A 84 9.71 3.13 -4.74
C LEU A 84 10.18 1.72 -4.40
N ILE A 85 9.98 1.28 -3.16
CA ILE A 85 10.35 -0.07 -2.69
C ILE A 85 9.57 -1.12 -3.48
N SER A 86 8.27 -0.93 -3.73
CA SER A 86 7.45 -1.91 -4.46
C SER A 86 7.88 -2.13 -5.91
N ARG A 87 8.78 -1.28 -6.45
CA ARG A 87 9.35 -1.42 -7.80
C ARG A 87 10.70 -2.14 -7.82
N MET A 88 11.28 -2.42 -6.65
CA MET A 88 12.55 -3.12 -6.50
C MET A 88 12.36 -4.65 -6.56
N GLY A 89 13.44 -5.42 -6.74
CA GLY A 89 13.39 -6.88 -6.66
C GLY A 89 13.02 -7.35 -5.24
N LYS A 90 12.32 -8.50 -5.11
CA LYS A 90 11.82 -9.00 -3.81
C LYS A 90 12.90 -9.17 -2.75
N GLU A 91 14.09 -9.61 -3.15
CA GLU A 91 15.26 -9.73 -2.25
C GLU A 91 15.62 -8.37 -1.64
N VAL A 92 15.76 -7.34 -2.49
CA VAL A 92 16.06 -5.97 -2.08
C VAL A 92 14.96 -5.38 -1.18
N GLN A 93 13.69 -5.69 -1.46
CA GLN A 93 12.58 -5.24 -0.60
C GLN A 93 12.68 -5.82 0.81
N THR A 94 13.07 -7.08 0.93
CA THR A 94 13.19 -7.79 2.21
C THR A 94 14.40 -7.26 2.99
N GLU A 95 15.56 -7.14 2.34
CA GLU A 95 16.77 -6.57 2.94
C GLU A 95 16.54 -5.14 3.47
N LEU A 96 15.81 -4.32 2.71
CA LEU A 96 15.44 -2.97 3.15
C LEU A 96 14.54 -3.00 4.39
N GLY A 97 13.53 -3.88 4.41
CA GLY A 97 12.65 -4.04 5.57
C GLY A 97 13.41 -4.45 6.83
N ASP A 98 14.37 -5.37 6.69
CA ASP A 98 15.19 -5.84 7.81
C ASP A 98 16.17 -4.75 8.29
N ALA A 99 16.82 -4.03 7.37
CA ALA A 99 17.72 -2.93 7.71
C ALA A 99 17.01 -1.78 8.45
N LEU A 100 15.76 -1.48 8.07
CA LEU A 100 14.93 -0.47 8.73
C LEU A 100 14.53 -0.92 10.15
N SER A 101 14.21 -2.20 10.33
CA SER A 101 13.94 -2.79 11.64
C SER A 101 15.18 -2.76 12.56
N ASP A 102 16.36 -3.01 12.02
CA ASP A 102 17.63 -2.97 12.74
C ASP A 102 18.01 -1.55 13.19
N LEU A 103 17.75 -0.53 12.37
CA LEU A 103 17.98 0.88 12.73
C LEU A 103 17.13 1.28 13.94
N ASN A 104 15.83 0.96 13.94
CA ASN A 104 14.95 1.25 15.07
C ASN A 104 15.35 0.50 16.34
N THR A 105 15.77 -0.76 16.22
CA THR A 105 16.20 -1.56 17.38
C THR A 105 17.46 -0.96 18.02
N LYS A 106 18.36 -0.39 17.21
CA LYS A 106 19.55 0.31 17.68
C LYS A 106 19.22 1.68 18.29
N GLU A 107 18.32 2.46 17.69
CA GLU A 107 17.88 3.74 18.26
C GLU A 107 17.14 3.55 19.58
N ALA A 108 16.23 2.56 19.68
CA ALA A 108 15.55 2.22 20.92
C ALA A 108 16.53 1.78 22.03
N ARG A 109 17.62 1.08 21.67
CA ARG A 109 18.69 0.72 22.62
C ARG A 109 19.58 1.88 23.02
N ALA A 110 19.74 2.91 22.19
CA ALA A 110 20.55 4.09 22.50
C ALA A 110 19.83 5.09 23.42
N MET A 111 18.50 4.94 23.59
CA MET A 111 17.68 5.77 24.48
C MET A 111 17.45 5.16 25.87
N VAL A 112 17.96 3.94 26.13
CA VAL A 112 17.94 3.25 27.44
C VAL A 112 19.32 3.33 28.07
#